data_AF-A0A173T8Q0-F1
#
_entry.id   AF-A0A173T8Q0-F1
#
_cell.length_a   1.000
_cell.length_b   1.000
_cell.length_c   1.000
_cell.angle_alpha   90.00
_cell.angle_beta   90.00
_cell.angle_gamma   90.00
#
_symmetry.space_group_name_H-M   'P 1'
#
loop_
_entity.id
_entity.type
_entity.pdbx_description
1 polymer ?
#
loop_
_entity_poly.entity_id
_entity_poly.type
_entity_poly.pdbx_seq_one_letter_code
_entity_poly.pdbx_strand_id
1 'polypeptide(L)'
;MANRKREVYKPKPITEGKRNLIQGLLQEYNIQSADDIQEALKDLLSGTIQDMLETEMDNHLGYDRYERSGEPNYRNGTKPKTVRSK
;
A
#
# COMPACT_ATOMS: atom_id res chain seq x y z
N MET A 1 23.87 24.23 -21.04
CA MET A 1 22.88 23.62 -20.13
C MET A 1 23.63 22.80 -19.10
N ALA A 2 23.55 23.13 -17.81
CA ALA A 2 24.36 22.49 -16.77
C ALA A 2 23.78 21.12 -16.38
N ASN A 3 24.57 20.06 -16.54
CA ASN A 3 24.27 18.72 -16.06
C ASN A 3 24.28 18.70 -14.53
N ARG A 4 23.11 18.89 -13.89
CA ARG A 4 22.94 18.60 -12.45
C ARG A 4 23.07 17.09 -12.26
N LYS A 5 24.16 16.65 -11.61
CA LYS A 5 24.30 15.26 -11.15
C LYS A 5 23.11 14.95 -10.25
N ARG A 6 22.35 13.88 -10.55
CA ARG A 6 21.23 13.43 -9.72
C ARG A 6 21.80 13.02 -8.36
N GLU A 7 21.21 13.50 -7.27
CA GLU A 7 21.58 13.04 -5.93
C GLU A 7 21.23 11.55 -5.82
N VAL A 8 22.25 10.71 -5.68
CA VAL A 8 22.08 9.27 -5.52
C VAL A 8 21.61 9.01 -4.09
N TYR A 9 20.46 8.34 -3.96
CA TYR A 9 19.95 7.93 -2.66
C TYR A 9 20.97 7.02 -1.96
N LYS A 10 21.33 7.38 -0.73
CA LYS A 10 22.19 6.57 0.14
C LYS A 10 21.32 5.76 1.10
N PRO A 11 21.29 4.42 0.99
CA PRO A 11 20.48 3.61 1.89
C PRO A 11 20.97 3.76 3.33
N LYS A 12 20.01 4.02 4.23
CA LYS A 12 20.25 3.97 5.67
C LYS A 12 20.52 2.53 6.10
N PRO A 13 21.28 2.29 7.19
CA PRO A 13 21.47 0.94 7.71
C PRO A 13 20.12 0.28 8.02
N ILE A 14 19.99 -0.99 7.61
CA ILE A 14 18.78 -1.78 7.84
C ILE A 14 18.77 -2.21 9.31
N THR A 15 17.76 -1.76 10.05
CA THR A 15 17.50 -2.19 11.43
C THR A 15 16.93 -3.61 11.45
N GLU A 16 17.07 -4.33 12.56
CA GLU A 16 16.58 -5.72 12.67
C GLU A 16 15.09 -5.86 12.38
N GLY A 17 14.26 -4.93 12.87
CA GLY A 17 12.82 -4.93 12.56
C GLY A 17 12.54 -4.81 11.05
N LYS A 18 13.35 -4.03 10.31
CA LYS A 18 13.22 -3.95 8.85
C LYS A 18 13.66 -5.24 8.16
N ARG A 19 14.66 -5.95 8.70
CA ARG A 19 15.08 -7.25 8.16
C ARG A 19 13.98 -8.29 8.30
N ASN A 20 13.34 -8.36 9.46
CA ASN A 20 12.25 -9.29 9.70
C ASN A 20 11.06 -9.04 8.76
N LEU A 21 10.70 -7.76 8.55
CA LEU A 21 9.63 -7.39 7.64
C LEU A 21 9.96 -7.77 6.18
N ILE A 22 11.17 -7.46 5.72
CA ILE A 22 11.64 -7.84 4.37
C ILE A 22 11.62 -9.37 4.22
N GLN A 23 12.02 -10.11 5.24
CA GLN A 23 12.04 -11.57 5.19
C GLN A 23 10.64 -12.17 5.11
N GLY A 24 9.66 -11.61 5.82
CA GLY A 24 8.26 -11.98 5.69
C GLY A 24 7.74 -11.74 4.27
N LEU A 25 8.02 -10.56 3.70
CA LEU A 25 7.61 -10.23 2.32
C LEU A 25 8.21 -11.17 1.28
N LEU A 26 9.49 -11.52 1.41
CA LEU A 26 10.16 -12.46 0.50
C LEU A 26 9.51 -13.84 0.51
N GLN A 27 9.06 -14.31 1.68
CA GLN A 27 8.40 -15.61 1.84
C GLN A 27 6.96 -15.58 1.33
N GLU A 28 6.19 -14.56 1.69
CA GLU A 28 4.77 -14.46 1.36
C GLU A 28 4.52 -14.31 -0.15
N TYR A 29 5.35 -13.50 -0.82
CA TYR A 29 5.24 -13.27 -2.27
C TYR A 29 6.09 -14.22 -3.12
N ASN A 30 6.77 -15.21 -2.51
CA ASN A 30 7.65 -16.17 -3.20
C ASN A 30 8.63 -15.50 -4.19
N ILE A 31 9.31 -14.45 -3.73
CA ILE A 31 10.14 -13.59 -4.58
C ILE A 31 11.39 -14.35 -5.06
N GLN A 32 11.60 -14.43 -6.38
CA GLN A 32 12.76 -15.08 -6.99
C GLN A 32 13.61 -14.10 -7.81
N SER A 33 13.01 -13.03 -8.32
CA SER A 33 13.63 -12.05 -9.21
C SER A 33 13.50 -10.61 -8.69
N ALA A 34 14.29 -9.69 -9.28
CA ALA A 34 14.16 -8.27 -9.01
C ALA A 34 12.84 -7.68 -9.52
N ASP A 35 12.23 -8.29 -10.53
CA ASP A 35 10.93 -7.86 -11.07
C ASP A 35 9.79 -8.27 -10.12
N ASP A 36 9.89 -9.45 -9.51
CA ASP A 36 8.91 -9.93 -8.52
C ASP A 36 8.88 -9.02 -7.28
N ILE A 37 10.05 -8.48 -6.88
CA ILE A 37 10.12 -7.48 -5.80
C ILE A 37 9.29 -6.25 -6.17
N GLN A 38 9.40 -5.76 -7.41
CA GLN A 38 8.66 -4.57 -7.83
C GLN A 38 7.16 -4.82 -7.88
N GLU A 39 6.73 -6.02 -8.29
CA GLU A 39 5.33 -6.42 -8.31
C GLU A 39 4.77 -6.55 -6.89
N ALA A 40 5.48 -7.24 -6.00
CA ALA A 40 5.09 -7.35 -4.59
C ALA A 40 4.97 -5.97 -3.90
N LEU A 41 5.88 -5.04 -4.20
CA LEU A 41 5.81 -3.68 -3.67
C LEU A 41 4.61 -2.88 -4.24
N LYS A 42 4.25 -3.09 -5.51
CA LYS A 42 3.05 -2.48 -6.11
C LYS A 42 1.79 -3.01 -5.45
N ASP A 43 1.70 -4.31 -5.27
CA ASP A 43 0.54 -4.96 -4.64
C ASP A 43 0.39 -4.53 -3.18
N LEU A 44 1.48 -4.55 -2.41
CA LEU A 44 1.48 -4.09 -1.02
C LEU A 44 1.02 -2.63 -0.91
N LEU A 45 1.53 -1.75 -1.78
CA LEU A 45 1.10 -0.35 -1.80
C LEU A 45 -0.39 -0.23 -2.17
N SER A 46 -0.85 -1.03 -3.14
CA SER A 46 -2.25 -1.02 -3.56
C SER A 46 -3.21 -1.46 -2.45
N GLY A 47 -2.87 -2.53 -1.72
CA GLY A 47 -3.64 -3.01 -0.57
C GLY A 47 -3.63 -2.00 0.57
N THR A 48 -2.48 -1.42 0.88
CA THR A 48 -2.37 -0.38 1.93
C THR A 48 -3.26 0.83 1.62
N ILE A 49 -3.28 1.29 0.36
CA ILE A 49 -4.16 2.40 -0.05
C ILE A 49 -5.62 1.99 0.08
N GLN A 50 -5.98 0.77 -0.30
CA GLN A 50 -7.34 0.28 -0.16
C GLN A 50 -7.77 0.24 1.30
N ASP A 51 -6.95 -0.29 2.21
CA ASP A 51 -7.25 -0.34 3.65
C ASP A 51 -7.43 1.05 4.24
N MET A 52 -6.59 2.02 3.84
CA MET A 52 -6.73 3.42 4.23
C MET A 52 -8.05 4.02 3.74
N LEU A 53 -8.45 3.76 2.50
CA LEU A 53 -9.71 4.26 1.93
C LEU A 53 -10.93 3.60 2.58
N GLU A 54 -10.85 2.32 2.93
CA GLU A 54 -11.91 1.62 3.66
C GLU A 54 -12.06 2.24 5.06
N THR A 55 -10.96 2.45 5.78
CA THR A 55 -10.97 3.09 7.11
C THR A 55 -11.51 4.53 7.04
N GLU A 56 -11.15 5.29 6.01
CA GLU A 56 -11.70 6.64 5.79
C GLU A 56 -13.22 6.60 5.57
N MET A 57 -13.72 5.59 4.85
CA MET A 57 -15.14 5.39 4.60
C MET A 57 -15.90 4.96 5.86
N ASP A 58 -15.31 4.09 6.69
CA ASP A 58 -15.84 3.69 7.99
C ASP A 58 -16.03 4.92 8.88
N ASN A 59 -15.01 5.79 8.94
CA ASN A 59 -15.07 7.05 9.69
C ASN A 59 -16.08 8.05 9.10
N HIS A 60 -16.20 8.12 7.77
CA HIS A 60 -17.12 9.05 7.10
C HIS A 60 -18.59 8.67 7.34
N LEU A 61 -18.90 7.38 7.26
CA LEU A 61 -20.25 6.85 7.46
C LEU A 61 -20.58 6.64 8.95
N GLY A 62 -19.56 6.49 9.80
CA GLY A 62 -19.71 6.25 11.24
C GLY A 62 -20.13 4.82 11.59
N TYR A 63 -19.94 3.86 10.68
CA TYR A 63 -20.24 2.45 10.91
C TYR A 63 -19.39 1.53 10.03
N ASP A 64 -19.09 0.34 10.55
CA ASP A 64 -18.28 -0.68 9.89
C ASP A 64 -19.03 -1.39 8.76
N ARG A 65 -18.30 -2.06 7.87
CA ARG A 65 -18.92 -2.81 6.78
C ARG A 65 -19.90 -3.86 7.33
N TYR A 66 -21.16 -3.77 6.89
CA TYR A 66 -22.30 -4.59 7.33
C TYR A 66 -22.77 -4.39 8.78
N GLU A 67 -22.26 -3.38 9.48
CA GLU A 67 -22.80 -3.00 10.77
C GLU A 67 -24.22 -2.43 10.62
N ARG A 68 -25.09 -2.74 11.59
CA ARG A 68 -26.44 -2.18 11.62
C ARG A 68 -26.36 -0.73 12.09
N SER A 69 -26.56 0.19 11.16
CA SER A 69 -26.62 1.63 11.44
C SER A 69 -28.01 2.19 11.13
N GLY A 70 -28.39 3.25 11.86
CA GLY A 70 -29.55 4.09 11.54
C GLY A 70 -29.24 5.20 10.55
N GLU A 71 -28.01 5.27 10.03
CA GLU A 71 -27.56 6.27 9.06
C GLU A 71 -28.30 6.10 7.72
N PRO A 72 -28.86 7.18 7.13
CA PRO A 72 -29.54 7.12 5.83
C PRO A 72 -28.62 6.77 4.66
N ASN A 73 -27.30 6.96 4.81
CA ASN A 73 -26.32 6.72 3.76
C ASN A 73 -25.76 5.28 3.79
N TYR A 74 -25.80 4.62 2.64
CA TYR A 74 -25.36 3.23 2.47
C TYR A 74 -24.16 3.11 1.54
N ARG A 75 -23.28 2.15 1.84
CA ARG A 75 -22.19 1.76 0.94
C ARG A 75 -22.73 1.22 -0.37
N ASN A 76 -22.16 1.67 -1.48
CA ASN A 76 -22.64 1.34 -2.83
C ASN A 76 -21.55 0.67 -3.69
N GLY A 77 -20.98 -0.41 -3.16
CA GLY A 77 -19.97 -1.21 -3.85
C GLY A 77 -18.63 -0.48 -4.04
N THR A 78 -17.84 -0.95 -5.01
CA THR A 78 -16.50 -0.44 -5.31
C THR A 78 -16.36 -0.09 -6.79
N LYS A 79 -15.37 0.77 -7.12
CA LYS A 79 -15.02 1.14 -8.49
C LYS A 79 -13.52 0.99 -8.71
N PRO A 80 -13.08 0.39 -9.82
CA PRO A 80 -11.65 0.25 -10.12
C PRO A 80 -11.04 1.61 -10.46
N LYS A 81 -9.80 1.84 -10.01
CA LYS A 81 -9.01 3.03 -10.35
C LYS A 81 -7.55 2.65 -10.57
N THR A 82 -7.02 2.96 -11.75
CA THR A 82 -5.59 2.79 -12.03
C THR A 82 -4.82 4.00 -11.51
N VAL A 83 -3.91 3.78 -10.57
CA VAL A 83 -3.07 4.81 -9.97
C VAL A 83 -1.64 4.65 -10.46
N ARG A 84 -0.99 5.77 -10.83
CA ARG A 84 0.43 5.79 -11.18
C ARG A 84 1.22 6.31 -9.97
N SER A 85 2.02 5.45 -9.35
CA SER A 85 2.96 5.85 -8.30
C SER A 85 4.15 6.60 -8.91
N LYS A 86 4.78 7.46 -8.10
CA LYS A 86 6.02 8.18 -8.48
C LYS A 86 7.25 7.30 -8.35
#